data_AF-A0A1G6N441-F1
#
_entry.id   AF-A0A1G6N441-F1
#
_cell.length_a   1.000
_cell.length_b   1.000
_cell.length_c   1.000
_cell.angle_alpha   90.00
_cell.angle_beta   90.00
_cell.angle_gamma   90.00
#
_symmetry.space_group_name_H-M   'P 1'
#
loop_
_entity.id
_entity.type
_entity.pdbx_description
1 polymer ?
#
loop_
_entity_poly.entity_id
_entity_poly.type
_entity_poly.pdbx_seq_one_letter_code
_entity_poly.pdbx_strand_id
1 'polypeptide(L)'
;MSTYFHHVDALAFQHQVAATSKELHFRLDELIQASKASIDAFKESIRTQKPTEKSPGNVFQYRLTSLIALVQTYKDLIKEAGLGFSWGSLIADVAHADLMQRMRNSLVHDGYRLIALWAEGKFYVAVNIRRKGMRGEAVEIEAPEQDAEMLCLEYVRSFSAELSARLRELPESAKLKGPYYDYDWFAAAMLHPAIGEFRQPMPSREEYAKLKTDESSPLDIAVGVLTAVRDVCEARMKERLQPPSA
;
A
#
# COMPACT_ATOMS: atom_id res chain seq x y z
N MET A 1 -35.22 5.96 -9.82
CA MET A 1 -34.24 5.33 -8.91
C MET A 1 -32.92 6.07 -9.07
N SER A 2 -32.57 6.96 -8.14
CA SER A 2 -31.21 7.54 -7.99
C SER A 2 -31.29 8.69 -6.98
N THR A 3 -30.99 8.46 -5.69
CA THR A 3 -30.69 9.56 -4.75
C THR A 3 -30.01 9.01 -3.48
N TYR A 4 -28.85 8.37 -3.63
CA TYR A 4 -27.87 8.17 -2.54
C TYR A 4 -26.44 8.25 -3.09
N PHE A 5 -26.18 9.26 -3.93
CA PHE A 5 -24.87 9.47 -4.55
C PHE A 5 -24.23 10.75 -4.00
N HIS A 6 -22.91 10.72 -3.85
CA HIS A 6 -22.09 11.87 -3.48
C HIS A 6 -20.95 12.00 -4.50
N HIS A 7 -20.64 13.23 -4.89
CA HIS A 7 -19.55 13.52 -5.83
C HIS A 7 -18.24 13.69 -5.07
N VAL A 8 -17.27 12.82 -5.35
CA VAL A 8 -15.95 12.87 -4.75
C VAL A 8 -15.21 14.13 -5.22
N ASP A 9 -14.58 14.84 -4.28
CA ASP A 9 -13.79 16.03 -4.55
C ASP A 9 -12.28 15.81 -4.29
N ALA A 10 -11.47 16.85 -4.51
CA ALA A 10 -10.03 16.77 -4.29
C ALA A 10 -9.66 16.50 -2.83
N LEU A 11 -10.44 17.02 -1.86
CA LEU A 11 -10.20 16.80 -0.44
C LEU A 11 -10.40 15.32 -0.08
N ALA A 12 -11.44 14.68 -0.61
CA ALA A 12 -11.68 13.25 -0.45
C ALA A 12 -10.52 12.41 -1.02
N PHE A 13 -9.94 12.79 -2.16
CA PHE A 13 -8.74 12.12 -2.69
C PHE A 13 -7.50 12.33 -1.82
N GLN A 14 -7.30 13.52 -1.21
CA GLN A 14 -6.22 13.74 -0.25
C GLN A 14 -6.38 12.89 1.02
N HIS A 15 -7.61 12.77 1.52
CA HIS A 15 -7.97 11.83 2.58
C HIS A 15 -7.68 10.38 2.20
N GLN A 16 -7.96 10.00 0.95
CA GLN A 16 -7.64 8.68 0.45
C GLN A 16 -6.13 8.43 0.32
N VAL A 17 -5.31 9.45 0.02
CA VAL A 17 -3.84 9.35 0.09
C VAL A 17 -3.39 9.03 1.52
N ALA A 18 -3.96 9.70 2.53
CA ALA A 18 -3.68 9.43 3.94
C ALA A 18 -4.10 8.01 4.35
N ALA A 19 -5.32 7.60 3.99
CA ALA A 19 -5.83 6.27 4.27
C ALA A 19 -4.99 5.17 3.59
N THR A 20 -4.62 5.36 2.33
CA THR A 20 -3.77 4.42 1.57
C THR A 20 -2.37 4.33 2.17
N SER A 21 -1.85 5.41 2.74
CA SER A 21 -0.56 5.40 3.46
C SER A 21 -0.64 4.59 4.77
N LYS A 22 -1.76 4.66 5.49
CA LYS A 22 -2.02 3.79 6.64
C LYS A 22 -2.17 2.33 6.21
N GLU A 23 -2.84 2.07 5.09
CA GLU A 23 -2.94 0.71 4.53
C GLU A 23 -1.56 0.19 4.11
N LEU A 24 -0.72 0.99 3.46
CA LEU A 24 0.66 0.61 3.12
C LEU A 24 1.43 0.17 4.36
N HIS A 25 1.34 0.93 5.46
CA HIS A 25 1.96 0.56 6.72
C HIS A 25 1.45 -0.78 7.24
N PHE A 26 0.13 -0.97 7.25
CA PHE A 26 -0.50 -2.21 7.69
C PHE A 26 -0.07 -3.41 6.83
N ARG A 27 -0.10 -3.30 5.50
CA ARG A 27 0.29 -4.39 4.58
C ARG A 27 1.77 -4.73 4.68
N LEU A 28 2.61 -3.73 4.87
CA LEU A 28 4.04 -3.95 5.10
C LEU A 28 4.26 -4.75 6.38
N ASP A 29 3.61 -4.37 7.48
CA ASP A 29 3.70 -5.09 8.75
C ASP A 29 3.20 -6.54 8.63
N GLU A 30 2.06 -6.77 7.96
CA GLU A 30 1.58 -8.12 7.67
C GLU A 30 2.64 -8.94 6.90
N LEU A 31 3.25 -8.36 5.86
CA LEU A 31 4.29 -9.04 5.06
C LEU A 31 5.51 -9.40 5.93
N ILE A 32 6.01 -8.44 6.72
CA ILE A 32 7.15 -8.64 7.62
C ILE A 32 6.85 -9.75 8.63
N GLN A 33 5.66 -9.74 9.25
CA GLN A 33 5.26 -10.78 10.20
C GLN A 33 5.18 -12.17 9.56
N ALA A 34 4.67 -12.27 8.32
CA ALA A 34 4.67 -13.54 7.59
C ALA A 34 6.09 -14.04 7.32
N SER A 35 7.00 -13.13 6.95
CA SER A 35 8.40 -13.47 6.72
C SER A 35 9.08 -13.96 8.01
N LYS A 36 8.93 -13.21 9.11
CA LYS A 36 9.47 -13.59 10.43
C LYS A 36 8.99 -14.97 10.86
N ALA A 37 7.68 -15.20 10.81
CA ALA A 37 7.09 -16.49 11.17
C ALA A 37 7.61 -17.64 10.29
N SER A 38 7.84 -17.39 9.00
CA SER A 38 8.38 -18.37 8.07
C SER A 38 9.86 -18.70 8.35
N ILE A 39 10.68 -17.69 8.66
CA ILE A 39 12.08 -17.86 9.05
C ILE A 39 12.19 -18.65 10.37
N ASP A 40 11.37 -18.32 11.36
CA ASP A 40 11.37 -19.00 12.66
C ASP A 40 10.91 -20.45 12.52
N ALA A 41 9.87 -20.70 11.72
CA ALA A 41 9.40 -22.06 11.41
C ALA A 41 10.47 -22.88 10.68
N PHE A 42 11.24 -22.27 9.77
CA PHE A 42 12.37 -22.93 9.12
C PHE A 42 13.47 -23.28 10.12
N LYS A 43 13.89 -22.34 10.97
CA LYS A 43 14.90 -22.60 12.02
C LYS A 43 14.48 -23.72 12.95
N GLU A 44 13.21 -23.74 13.36
CA GLU A 44 12.65 -24.78 14.21
C GLU A 44 12.62 -26.15 13.51
N SER A 45 12.32 -26.18 12.20
CA SER A 45 12.34 -27.41 11.41
C SER A 45 13.75 -28.01 11.33
N ILE A 46 14.78 -27.17 11.19
CA ILE A 46 16.18 -27.60 11.21
C ILE A 46 16.55 -28.12 12.60
N ARG A 47 16.18 -27.40 13.66
CA ARG A 47 16.48 -27.78 15.06
C ARG A 47 15.85 -29.11 15.46
N THR A 48 14.60 -29.34 15.03
CA THR A 48 13.83 -30.54 15.40
C THR A 48 13.97 -31.69 14.41
N GLN A 49 14.62 -31.46 13.27
CA GLN A 49 14.69 -32.39 12.13
C GLN A 49 13.31 -32.86 11.66
N LYS A 50 12.28 -32.04 11.86
CA LYS A 50 10.91 -32.31 11.42
C LYS A 50 10.54 -31.36 10.30
N PRO A 51 9.93 -31.84 9.20
CA PRO A 51 9.47 -30.97 8.14
C PRO A 51 8.42 -29.98 8.65
N THR A 52 8.42 -28.78 8.09
CA THR A 52 7.41 -27.76 8.39
C THR A 52 6.05 -28.23 7.86
N GLU A 53 5.11 -28.57 8.73
CA GLU A 53 3.81 -29.18 8.34
C GLU A 53 2.91 -28.24 7.52
N LYS A 54 3.09 -26.93 7.63
CA LYS A 54 2.30 -25.93 6.89
C LYS A 54 3.19 -25.19 5.92
N SER A 55 2.81 -25.15 4.64
CA SER A 55 3.44 -24.26 3.66
C SER A 55 3.02 -22.81 3.97
N PRO A 56 3.93 -21.95 4.46
CA PRO A 56 3.60 -20.54 4.71
C PRO A 56 3.41 -19.75 3.40
N GLY A 57 3.68 -20.37 2.24
CA GLY A 57 3.72 -19.72 0.93
C GLY A 57 2.43 -19.02 0.52
N ASN A 58 1.25 -19.59 0.83
CA ASN A 58 -0.01 -18.93 0.47
C ASN A 58 -0.25 -17.64 1.26
N VAL A 59 0.03 -17.64 2.57
CA VAL A 59 -0.16 -16.45 3.42
C VAL A 59 0.78 -15.33 2.98
N PHE A 60 2.05 -15.65 2.77
CA PHE A 60 3.02 -14.68 2.26
C PHE A 60 2.63 -14.17 0.88
N GLN A 61 2.23 -15.06 -0.04
CA GLN A 61 1.76 -14.68 -1.37
C GLN A 61 0.59 -13.70 -1.30
N TYR A 62 -0.42 -13.95 -0.46
CA TYR A 62 -1.57 -13.04 -0.33
C TYR A 62 -1.17 -11.65 0.18
N ARG A 63 -0.30 -11.61 1.20
CA ARG A 63 0.23 -10.36 1.76
C ARG A 63 1.11 -9.60 0.77
N LEU A 64 1.92 -10.31 -0.02
CA LEU A 64 2.71 -9.73 -1.09
C LEU A 64 1.79 -9.13 -2.17
N THR A 65 0.76 -9.86 -2.59
CA THR A 65 -0.16 -9.37 -3.63
C THR A 65 -0.98 -8.17 -3.18
N SER A 66 -1.40 -8.11 -1.92
CA SER A 66 -2.13 -6.96 -1.39
C SER A 66 -1.23 -5.73 -1.30
N LEU A 67 0.03 -5.89 -0.90
CA LEU A 67 1.00 -4.79 -0.91
C LEU A 67 1.29 -4.29 -2.34
N ILE A 68 1.52 -5.19 -3.30
CA ILE A 68 1.76 -4.83 -4.70
C ILE A 68 0.54 -4.15 -5.33
N ALA A 69 -0.68 -4.51 -4.93
CA ALA A 69 -1.89 -3.86 -5.44
C ALA A 69 -1.92 -2.34 -5.17
N LEU A 70 -1.31 -1.89 -4.07
CA LEU A 70 -1.24 -0.47 -3.71
C LEU A 70 -0.47 0.36 -4.73
N VAL A 71 0.42 -0.23 -5.53
CA VAL A 71 1.12 0.47 -6.64
C VAL A 71 0.13 1.11 -7.59
N GLN A 72 -0.92 0.38 -7.99
CA GLN A 72 -1.95 0.93 -8.85
C GLN A 72 -2.84 1.93 -8.10
N THR A 73 -3.19 1.63 -6.86
CA THR A 73 -3.99 2.54 -6.03
C THR A 73 -3.33 3.92 -5.94
N TYR A 74 -2.03 3.98 -5.61
CA TYR A 74 -1.30 5.25 -5.58
C TYR A 74 -1.22 5.93 -6.95
N LYS A 75 -0.97 5.17 -8.02
CA LYS A 75 -0.93 5.71 -9.39
C LYS A 75 -2.21 6.45 -9.75
N ASP A 76 -3.36 5.87 -9.40
CA ASP A 76 -4.66 6.49 -9.66
C ASP A 76 -4.91 7.66 -8.71
N LEU A 77 -4.60 7.52 -7.42
CA LEU A 77 -4.82 8.58 -6.42
C LEU A 77 -4.00 9.83 -6.67
N ILE A 78 -2.72 9.70 -7.03
CA ILE A 78 -1.84 10.86 -7.28
C ILE A 78 -2.40 11.72 -8.42
N LYS A 79 -2.99 11.08 -9.42
CA LYS A 79 -3.63 11.77 -10.55
C LYS A 79 -4.86 12.56 -10.10
N GLU A 80 -5.72 11.95 -9.27
CA GLU A 80 -7.00 12.55 -8.89
C GLU A 80 -6.89 13.54 -7.70
N ALA A 81 -5.87 13.38 -6.84
CA ALA A 81 -5.66 14.25 -5.67
C ALA A 81 -5.14 15.66 -5.99
N GLY A 82 -4.90 15.98 -7.27
CA GLY A 82 -4.52 17.33 -7.70
C GLY A 82 -3.16 17.80 -7.18
N LEU A 83 -2.23 16.87 -6.93
CA LEU A 83 -0.96 17.14 -6.24
C LEU A 83 0.08 17.90 -7.08
N GLY A 84 -0.21 18.21 -8.35
CA GLY A 84 0.69 18.99 -9.21
C GLY A 84 1.94 18.24 -9.70
N PHE A 85 2.11 16.96 -9.36
CA PHE A 85 3.13 16.07 -9.91
C PHE A 85 2.50 14.81 -10.52
N SER A 86 3.24 14.15 -11.42
CA SER A 86 2.79 12.93 -12.10
C SER A 86 3.30 11.66 -11.44
N TRP A 87 2.65 10.52 -11.70
CA TRP A 87 3.16 9.20 -11.29
C TRP A 87 4.58 8.96 -11.83
N GLY A 88 4.82 9.24 -13.12
CA GLY A 88 6.11 9.00 -13.76
C GLY A 88 7.24 9.81 -13.12
N SER A 89 6.99 11.09 -12.79
CA SER A 89 7.97 11.91 -12.07
C SER A 89 8.18 11.47 -10.63
N LEU A 90 7.17 10.89 -9.97
CA LEU A 90 7.31 10.36 -8.61
C LEU A 90 8.17 9.10 -8.58
N ILE A 91 7.98 8.17 -9.50
CA ILE A 91 8.66 6.87 -9.44
C ILE A 91 10.00 6.80 -10.18
N ALA A 92 10.47 7.91 -10.76
CA ALA A 92 11.68 7.96 -11.57
C ALA A 92 12.92 7.46 -10.81
N ASP A 93 13.04 7.86 -9.55
CA ASP A 93 14.17 7.53 -8.67
C ASP A 93 13.80 6.50 -7.58
N VAL A 94 12.62 5.87 -7.71
CA VAL A 94 12.14 4.87 -6.74
C VAL A 94 12.73 3.51 -7.07
N ALA A 95 13.48 2.94 -6.11
CA ALA A 95 14.08 1.62 -6.24
C ALA A 95 13.01 0.57 -6.60
N HIS A 96 13.28 -0.24 -7.62
CA HIS A 96 12.42 -1.33 -8.09
C HIS A 96 11.02 -0.91 -8.59
N ALA A 97 10.76 0.37 -8.84
CA ALA A 97 9.42 0.82 -9.23
C ALA A 97 8.90 0.18 -10.53
N ASP A 98 9.75 0.09 -11.56
CA ASP A 98 9.41 -0.59 -12.81
C ASP A 98 9.12 -2.08 -12.58
N LEU A 99 9.97 -2.76 -11.81
CA LEU A 99 9.78 -4.18 -11.47
C LEU A 99 8.46 -4.41 -10.72
N MET A 100 8.18 -3.62 -9.69
CA MET A 100 6.94 -3.71 -8.91
C MET A 100 5.69 -3.46 -9.76
N GLN A 101 5.76 -2.48 -10.67
CA GLN A 101 4.67 -2.23 -11.61
C GLN A 101 4.47 -3.40 -12.59
N ARG A 102 5.54 -3.99 -13.11
CA ARG A 102 5.48 -5.17 -13.98
C ARG A 102 4.92 -6.39 -13.25
N MET A 103 5.37 -6.65 -12.02
CA MET A 103 4.84 -7.72 -11.17
C MET A 103 3.35 -7.53 -10.87
N ARG A 104 2.92 -6.30 -10.56
CA ARG A 104 1.49 -5.97 -10.41
C ARG A 104 0.72 -6.31 -11.67
N ASN A 105 1.23 -5.93 -12.83
CA ASN A 105 0.57 -6.18 -14.09
C ASN A 105 0.51 -7.68 -14.41
N SER A 106 1.54 -8.48 -14.11
CA SER A 106 1.52 -9.92 -14.33
C SER A 106 0.53 -10.64 -13.42
N LEU A 107 0.40 -10.20 -12.16
CA LEU A 107 -0.61 -10.69 -11.23
C LEU A 107 -2.04 -10.50 -11.79
N VAL A 108 -2.36 -9.28 -12.24
CA VAL A 108 -3.73 -8.92 -12.61
C VAL A 108 -4.13 -9.43 -13.99
N HIS A 109 -3.23 -9.37 -14.97
CA HIS A 109 -3.58 -9.66 -16.36
C HIS A 109 -3.26 -11.10 -16.79
N ASP A 110 -2.29 -11.75 -16.15
CA ASP A 110 -1.82 -13.07 -16.56
C ASP A 110 -2.09 -14.15 -15.51
N GLY A 111 -2.57 -13.77 -14.32
CA GLY A 111 -2.85 -14.70 -13.21
C GLY A 111 -1.58 -15.35 -12.62
N TYR A 112 -0.41 -14.76 -12.87
CA TYR A 112 0.88 -15.34 -12.47
C TYR A 112 1.00 -15.39 -10.94
N ARG A 113 1.51 -16.50 -10.39
CA ARG A 113 1.95 -16.54 -8.99
C ARG A 113 3.40 -16.07 -8.92
N LEU A 114 3.66 -15.02 -8.13
CA LEU A 114 4.98 -14.41 -8.04
C LEU A 114 5.97 -15.28 -7.25
N ILE A 115 5.54 -15.83 -6.12
CA ILE A 115 6.41 -16.69 -5.31
C ILE A 115 6.49 -18.07 -5.95
N ALA A 116 7.68 -18.40 -6.44
CA ALA A 116 7.99 -19.65 -7.12
C ALA A 116 8.85 -20.60 -6.27
N LEU A 117 9.52 -20.08 -5.24
CA LEU A 117 10.42 -20.86 -4.39
C LEU A 117 10.35 -20.39 -2.93
N TRP A 118 10.43 -21.37 -2.03
CA TRP A 118 10.68 -21.15 -0.61
C TRP A 118 11.95 -21.88 -0.21
N ALA A 119 12.93 -21.14 0.31
CA ALA A 119 14.24 -21.66 0.71
C ALA A 119 14.76 -20.87 1.91
N GLU A 120 15.37 -21.55 2.87
CA GLU A 120 15.91 -20.92 4.09
C GLU A 120 14.87 -20.09 4.87
N GLY A 121 13.59 -20.48 4.81
CA GLY A 121 12.50 -19.73 5.41
C GLY A 121 12.09 -18.46 4.66
N LYS A 122 12.72 -18.14 3.53
CA LYS A 122 12.47 -16.96 2.70
C LYS A 122 11.71 -17.32 1.42
N PHE A 123 11.10 -16.32 0.79
CA PHE A 123 10.29 -16.49 -0.42
C PHE A 123 10.91 -15.76 -1.60
N TYR A 124 10.96 -16.40 -2.76
CA TYR A 124 11.65 -15.89 -3.93
C TYR A 124 10.75 -15.88 -5.17
N VAL A 125 10.92 -14.85 -5.98
CA VAL A 125 10.52 -14.84 -7.39
C VAL A 125 11.69 -15.46 -8.16
N ALA A 126 11.72 -16.79 -8.24
CA ALA A 126 12.93 -17.54 -8.61
C ALA A 126 13.18 -17.68 -10.12
N VAL A 127 12.26 -17.20 -10.97
CA VAL A 127 12.35 -17.34 -12.42
C VAL A 127 11.86 -16.07 -13.12
N ASN A 128 12.50 -15.75 -14.25
CA ASN A 128 12.04 -14.66 -15.11
C ASN A 128 10.61 -14.94 -15.61
N ILE A 129 9.78 -13.91 -15.67
CA ILE A 129 8.40 -14.00 -16.16
C ILE A 129 8.38 -13.51 -17.60
N ARG A 130 7.87 -14.34 -18.51
CA ARG A 130 7.55 -13.96 -19.89
C ARG A 130 6.05 -13.82 -20.03
N ARG A 131 5.58 -12.64 -20.39
CA ARG A 131 4.16 -12.38 -20.67
C ARG A 131 3.95 -11.76 -22.05
N LYS A 132 2.70 -11.79 -22.50
CA LYS A 132 2.26 -10.98 -23.64
C LYS A 132 1.87 -9.60 -23.15
N GLY A 133 2.45 -8.57 -23.76
CA GLY A 133 2.07 -7.18 -23.57
C GLY A 133 0.78 -6.84 -24.31
N MET A 134 0.32 -5.59 -24.15
CA MET A 134 -0.99 -5.17 -24.68
C MET A 134 -1.07 -5.16 -26.21
N ARG A 135 0.08 -5.13 -26.91
CA ARG A 135 0.15 -5.15 -28.38
C ARG A 135 0.73 -6.47 -28.92
N GLY A 136 0.75 -7.52 -28.09
CA GLY A 136 1.24 -8.84 -28.46
C GLY A 136 2.77 -9.00 -28.38
N GLU A 137 3.50 -7.97 -27.96
CA GLU A 137 4.93 -8.02 -27.71
C GLU A 137 5.26 -8.93 -26.50
N ALA A 138 6.43 -9.57 -26.54
CA ALA A 138 6.92 -10.30 -25.37
C ALA A 138 7.49 -9.30 -24.37
N VAL A 139 6.98 -9.31 -23.14
CA VAL A 139 7.54 -8.55 -22.01
C VAL A 139 8.23 -9.54 -21.10
N GLU A 140 9.53 -9.33 -20.88
CA GLU A 140 10.32 -10.07 -19.90
C GLU A 140 10.40 -9.27 -18.60
N ILE A 141 10.23 -9.97 -17.48
CA ILE A 141 10.42 -9.46 -16.13
C ILE A 141 11.52 -10.31 -15.52
N GLU A 142 12.66 -9.71 -15.24
CA GLU A 142 13.77 -10.40 -14.61
C GLU A 142 13.44 -10.73 -13.15
N ALA A 143 13.82 -11.93 -12.73
CA ALA A 143 13.77 -12.32 -11.34
C ALA A 143 14.71 -11.42 -10.51
N PRO A 144 14.24 -10.83 -9.41
CA PRO A 144 15.09 -10.08 -8.49
C PRO A 144 16.15 -11.01 -7.86
N GLU A 145 17.33 -10.46 -7.58
CA GLU A 145 18.39 -11.18 -6.86
C GLU A 145 18.05 -11.39 -5.38
N GLN A 146 17.29 -10.47 -4.79
CA GLN A 146 16.89 -10.52 -3.38
C GLN A 146 15.61 -11.35 -3.18
N ASP A 147 15.39 -11.82 -1.94
CA ASP A 147 14.10 -12.41 -1.57
C ASP A 147 12.98 -11.36 -1.58
N ALA A 148 11.74 -11.83 -1.72
CA ALA A 148 10.57 -10.99 -1.91
C ALA A 148 10.33 -9.99 -0.76
N GLU A 149 10.68 -10.33 0.49
CA GLU A 149 10.59 -9.38 1.60
C GLU A 149 11.57 -8.21 1.39
N MET A 150 12.83 -8.50 1.06
CA MET A 150 13.85 -7.47 0.85
C MET A 150 13.50 -6.57 -0.33
N LEU A 151 13.06 -7.15 -1.45
CA LEU A 151 12.56 -6.40 -2.61
C LEU A 151 11.47 -5.39 -2.19
N CYS A 152 10.48 -5.85 -1.41
CA CYS A 152 9.40 -5.00 -0.94
C CYS A 152 9.89 -3.92 0.03
N LEU A 153 10.81 -4.23 0.94
CA LEU A 153 11.37 -3.26 1.88
C LEU A 153 12.12 -2.14 1.15
N GLU A 154 12.94 -2.49 0.16
CA GLU A 154 13.70 -1.53 -0.64
C GLU A 154 12.77 -0.61 -1.44
N TYR A 155 11.77 -1.19 -2.12
CA TYR A 155 10.75 -0.43 -2.85
C TYR A 155 9.96 0.49 -1.91
N VAL A 156 9.37 -0.06 -0.84
CA VAL A 156 8.48 0.70 0.05
C VAL A 156 9.24 1.81 0.76
N ARG A 157 10.48 1.57 1.18
CA ARG A 157 11.35 2.61 1.74
C ARG A 157 11.55 3.77 0.75
N SER A 158 11.98 3.45 -0.47
CA SER A 158 12.29 4.44 -1.49
C SER A 158 11.05 5.21 -1.93
N PHE A 159 9.94 4.51 -2.18
CA PHE A 159 8.64 5.09 -2.52
C PHE A 159 8.12 6.01 -1.41
N SER A 160 8.17 5.56 -0.15
CA SER A 160 7.66 6.35 0.98
C SER A 160 8.50 7.60 1.23
N ALA A 161 9.82 7.53 1.03
CA ALA A 161 10.70 8.68 1.13
C ALA A 161 10.38 9.72 0.06
N GLU A 162 10.28 9.29 -1.21
CA GLU A 162 10.01 10.19 -2.34
C GLU A 162 8.61 10.81 -2.26
N LEU A 163 7.56 10.02 -1.97
CA LEU A 163 6.21 10.55 -1.81
C LEU A 163 6.12 11.51 -0.62
N SER A 164 6.73 11.18 0.51
CA SER A 164 6.77 12.07 1.68
C SER A 164 7.47 13.40 1.36
N ALA A 165 8.59 13.36 0.61
CA ALA A 165 9.29 14.57 0.18
C ALA A 165 8.40 15.45 -0.72
N ARG A 166 7.79 14.87 -1.76
CA ARG A 166 6.89 15.60 -2.68
C ARG A 166 5.71 16.22 -1.96
N LEU A 167 5.08 15.50 -1.03
CA LEU A 167 3.94 16.02 -0.26
C LEU A 167 4.34 17.19 0.66
N ARG A 168 5.55 17.16 1.23
CA ARG A 168 6.07 18.27 2.05
C ARG A 168 6.35 19.54 1.24
N GLU A 169 6.78 19.38 0.00
CA GLU A 169 7.11 20.49 -0.91
C GLU A 169 5.86 21.20 -1.45
N LEU A 170 4.66 20.63 -1.29
CA LEU A 170 3.43 21.26 -1.73
C LEU A 170 3.17 22.57 -0.97
N PRO A 171 2.71 23.62 -1.67
CA PRO A 171 2.29 24.85 -0.99
C PRO A 171 1.10 24.57 -0.07
N GLU A 172 0.99 25.30 1.03
CA GLU A 172 -0.12 25.14 1.99
C GLU A 172 -1.50 25.32 1.34
N SER A 173 -1.60 26.14 0.28
CA SER A 173 -2.84 26.29 -0.49
C SER A 173 -3.29 25.02 -1.21
N ALA A 174 -2.38 24.07 -1.48
CA ALA A 174 -2.69 22.77 -2.08
C ALA A 174 -3.04 21.71 -1.04
N LYS A 175 -2.76 21.95 0.25
CA LYS A 175 -3.04 21.03 1.35
C LYS A 175 -4.41 21.33 1.96
N LEU A 176 -5.42 20.69 1.40
CA LEU A 176 -6.81 20.93 1.78
C LEU A 176 -7.07 20.45 3.22
N LYS A 177 -7.92 21.18 3.93
CA LYS A 177 -8.36 20.83 5.29
C LYS A 177 -9.86 20.70 5.32
N GLY A 178 -10.34 19.75 6.10
CA GLY A 178 -11.76 19.50 6.27
C GLY A 178 -12.04 18.05 6.63
N PRO A 179 -13.32 17.72 6.91
CA PRO A 179 -13.71 16.38 7.31
C PRO A 179 -13.54 15.39 6.13
N TYR A 180 -13.40 14.11 6.46
CA TYR A 180 -13.28 13.04 5.45
C TYR A 180 -14.55 12.91 4.61
N TYR A 181 -15.69 13.03 5.26
CA TYR A 181 -17.00 13.06 4.63
C TYR A 181 -17.58 14.43 4.87
N ASP A 182 -18.07 15.10 3.83
CA ASP A 182 -18.75 16.39 4.00
C ASP A 182 -20.21 16.20 4.42
N TYR A 183 -20.90 17.32 4.66
CA TYR A 183 -22.31 17.29 5.02
C TYR A 183 -23.16 16.57 3.97
N ASP A 184 -22.88 16.79 2.68
CA ASP A 184 -23.68 16.25 1.59
C ASP A 184 -23.53 14.72 1.49
N TRP A 185 -22.33 14.20 1.75
CA TRP A 185 -22.08 12.78 1.90
C TRP A 185 -22.90 12.20 3.06
N PHE A 186 -22.83 12.82 4.24
CA PHE A 186 -23.59 12.36 5.41
C PHE A 186 -25.11 12.40 5.15
N ALA A 187 -25.57 13.44 4.47
CA ALA A 187 -26.97 13.59 4.11
C ALA A 187 -27.43 12.49 3.15
N ALA A 188 -26.64 12.18 2.13
CA ALA A 188 -26.91 11.09 1.21
C ALA A 188 -26.84 9.72 1.90
N ALA A 189 -25.89 9.49 2.80
CA ALA A 189 -25.73 8.24 3.53
C ALA A 189 -26.97 7.93 4.40
N MET A 190 -27.54 8.94 5.05
CA MET A 190 -28.76 8.79 5.88
C MET A 190 -30.01 8.42 5.06
N LEU A 191 -30.00 8.59 3.74
CA LEU A 191 -31.07 8.13 2.86
C LEU A 191 -30.98 6.64 2.52
N HIS A 192 -29.93 5.94 2.96
CA HIS A 192 -29.74 4.53 2.67
C HIS A 192 -30.92 3.69 3.22
N PRO A 193 -31.54 2.81 2.40
CA PRO A 193 -32.79 2.13 2.76
C PRO A 193 -32.67 1.20 3.97
N ALA A 194 -31.46 0.74 4.30
CA ALA A 194 -31.21 -0.07 5.49
C ALA A 194 -31.15 0.74 6.81
N ILE A 195 -31.02 2.07 6.74
CA ILE A 195 -30.95 2.97 7.92
C ILE A 195 -32.39 3.41 8.30
N GLY A 196 -33.23 2.43 8.60
CA GLY A 196 -34.65 2.62 8.89
C GLY A 196 -34.96 2.80 10.38
N GLU A 197 -34.46 1.90 11.22
CA GLU A 197 -34.85 1.83 12.64
C GLU A 197 -34.14 2.84 13.55
N PHE A 198 -33.01 3.40 13.13
CA PHE A 198 -32.16 4.28 13.95
C PHE A 198 -31.85 5.62 13.28
N ARG A 199 -32.84 6.23 12.62
CA ARG A 199 -32.66 7.57 12.04
C ARG A 199 -32.45 8.60 13.15
N GLN A 200 -31.19 8.86 13.47
CA GLN A 200 -30.83 9.99 14.32
C GLN A 200 -31.16 11.30 13.58
N PRO A 201 -31.64 12.33 14.29
CA PRO A 201 -31.80 13.65 13.70
C PRO A 201 -30.43 14.12 13.19
N MET A 202 -30.39 14.49 11.91
CA MET A 202 -29.17 15.00 11.29
C MET A 202 -28.89 16.39 11.87
N PRO A 203 -27.63 16.71 12.22
CA PRO A 203 -27.28 18.09 12.56
C PRO A 203 -27.59 19.01 11.38
N SER A 204 -27.85 20.28 11.64
CA SER A 204 -27.87 21.32 10.61
C SER A 204 -26.48 21.45 9.96
N ARG A 205 -26.41 22.05 8.76
CA ARG A 205 -25.12 22.35 8.11
C ARG A 205 -24.20 23.18 9.02
N GLU A 206 -24.77 24.09 9.80
CA GLU A 206 -24.04 24.96 10.73
C GLU A 206 -23.48 24.19 11.92
N GLU A 207 -24.24 23.24 12.48
CA GLU A 207 -23.76 22.35 13.53
C GLU A 207 -22.70 21.38 13.02
N TYR A 208 -22.89 20.86 11.80
CA TYR A 208 -21.93 20.00 11.15
C TYR A 208 -20.60 20.71 10.89
N ALA A 209 -20.63 21.96 10.44
CA ALA A 209 -19.43 22.78 10.23
C ALA A 209 -18.67 23.11 11.53
N LYS A 210 -19.31 22.98 12.70
CA LYS A 210 -18.68 23.17 14.02
C LYS A 210 -18.03 21.90 14.57
N LEU A 211 -18.24 20.75 13.93
CA LEU A 211 -17.57 19.51 14.32
C LEU A 211 -16.06 19.69 14.11
N LYS A 212 -15.29 19.51 15.19
CA LYS A 212 -13.83 19.66 15.13
C LYS A 212 -13.26 18.67 14.12
N THR A 213 -12.64 19.20 13.08
CA THR A 213 -11.76 18.43 12.22
C THR A 213 -10.35 18.48 12.78
N ASP A 214 -9.53 17.48 12.44
CA ASP A 214 -8.10 17.49 12.73
C ASP A 214 -7.46 18.80 12.19
N GLU A 215 -6.53 19.38 12.92
CA GLU A 215 -5.85 20.62 12.49
C GLU A 215 -4.88 20.36 11.34
N SER A 216 -4.42 19.11 11.22
CA SER A 216 -3.51 18.64 10.18
C SER A 216 -4.25 18.40 8.87
N SER A 217 -3.65 18.76 7.74
CA SER A 217 -4.18 18.34 6.45
C SER A 217 -4.03 16.83 6.28
N PRO A 218 -4.86 16.15 5.47
CA PRO A 218 -4.70 14.73 5.21
C PRO A 218 -3.33 14.40 4.59
N LEU A 219 -2.77 15.32 3.81
CA LEU A 219 -1.43 15.15 3.23
C LEU A 219 -0.33 15.22 4.29
N ASP A 220 -0.46 16.07 5.32
CA ASP A 220 0.50 16.08 6.44
C ASP A 220 0.40 14.80 7.28
N ILE A 221 -0.82 14.26 7.45
CA ILE A 221 -1.03 12.93 8.06
C ILE A 221 -0.32 11.85 7.23
N ALA A 222 -0.49 11.88 5.91
CA ALA A 222 0.18 10.94 5.00
C ALA A 222 1.71 11.05 5.12
N VAL A 223 2.27 12.25 5.15
CA VAL A 223 3.71 12.51 5.37
C VAL A 223 4.21 11.86 6.65
N GLY A 224 3.48 12.01 7.76
CA GLY A 224 3.82 11.40 9.04
C GLY A 224 3.86 9.87 8.95
N VAL A 225 2.83 9.27 8.35
CA VAL A 225 2.74 7.81 8.17
C VAL A 225 3.84 7.28 7.26
N LEU A 226 4.07 7.91 6.10
CA LEU A 226 5.10 7.50 5.14
C LEU A 226 6.51 7.59 5.74
N THR A 227 6.76 8.58 6.61
CA THR A 227 8.02 8.67 7.35
C THR A 227 8.19 7.49 8.30
N ALA A 228 7.15 7.13 9.06
CA ALA A 228 7.18 5.95 9.92
C ALA A 228 7.38 4.65 9.13
N VAL A 229 6.72 4.51 7.98
CA VAL A 229 6.87 3.36 7.06
C VAL A 229 8.31 3.22 6.58
N ARG A 230 8.94 4.32 6.17
CA ARG A 230 10.36 4.34 5.79
C ARG A 230 11.24 3.83 6.93
N ASP A 231 11.01 4.34 8.14
CA ASP A 231 11.83 3.99 9.31
C ASP A 231 11.67 2.50 9.69
N VAL A 232 10.45 1.94 9.58
CA VAL A 232 10.19 0.51 9.73
C VAL A 232 10.97 -0.31 8.70
N CYS A 233 10.97 0.13 7.43
CA CYS A 233 11.73 -0.56 6.39
C CYS A 233 13.23 -0.56 6.71
N GLU A 234 13.80 0.59 7.07
CA GLU A 234 15.23 0.73 7.40
C GLU A 234 15.62 -0.13 8.60
N ALA A 235 14.82 -0.13 9.66
CA ALA A 235 15.05 -0.99 10.82
C ALA A 235 15.02 -2.48 10.44
N ARG A 236 14.04 -2.90 9.63
CA ARG A 236 13.91 -4.30 9.21
C ARG A 236 15.01 -4.74 8.26
N MET A 237 15.41 -3.91 7.30
CA MET A 237 16.55 -4.21 6.43
C MET A 237 17.85 -4.35 7.24
N LYS A 238 18.07 -3.49 8.22
CA LYS A 238 19.21 -3.60 9.13
C LYS A 238 19.18 -4.90 9.94
N GLU A 239 18.01 -5.29 10.47
CA GLU A 239 17.81 -6.58 11.16
C GLU A 239 18.17 -7.77 10.25
N ARG A 240 17.76 -7.71 8.97
CA ARG A 240 17.99 -8.77 7.97
C ARG A 240 19.45 -8.91 7.53
N LEU A 241 20.25 -7.85 7.61
CA LEU A 241 21.66 -7.82 7.22
C LEU A 241 22.62 -8.15 8.37
N GLN A 242 22.14 -8.22 9.61
CA GLN A 242 22.96 -8.65 10.73
C GLN A 242 23.26 -10.16 10.61
N PRO A 243 24.52 -10.58 10.85
CA PRO A 243 24.81 -12.00 10.95
C PRO A 243 24.00 -12.62 12.08
N PRO A 244 23.58 -13.89 11.97
CA PRO A 244 22.87 -14.55 13.05
C PRO A 244 23.72 -14.48 14.32
N SER A 245 23.13 -13.99 15.42
CA SER A 245 23.77 -13.99 16.74
C SER A 245 24.22 -15.41 17.06
N ALA A 246 25.53 -15.58 17.28
CA ALA A 246 26.17 -16.84 17.61
C ALA A 246 25.66 -17.42 18.94
#